data_AF-A0AA35LY53-F1
#
_entry.id   AF-A0AA35LY53-F1
#
_cell.length_a   1.000
_cell.length_b   1.000
_cell.length_c   1.000
_cell.angle_alpha   90.00
_cell.angle_beta   90.00
_cell.angle_gamma   90.00
#
_symmetry.space_group_name_H-M   'P 1'
#
loop_
_entity.id
_entity.type
_entity.pdbx_description
1 polymer ?
#
loop_
_entity_poly.entity_id
_entity_poly.type
_entity_poly.pdbx_seq_one_letter_code
_entity_poly.pdbx_strand_id
1 'polypeptide(L)'
;MWSTFDSEVNWNRRLARGTWTTSKAVFFTMQTMSATCLIDVMPQLNKTLESARAQATSTILEGMEQARDKSQSPRVAADLVFAVFGLGTSSHWAAFTDQKHPWLEFVRELLSIWKLELSKLDDLLHEYFCQALTYWEMIALTENSGSISAKLQRKRRQYQDRLRLAMHLPDSNNDTFYEDAEMPWVPRPDLFGTRPNSWCGVSKEVIDVFGQVLTLYRNACNRPRSTLTMVATSNVLCDMALAHEFQRELLGMDFDALILQEEDHGFPVQTRDDSTPISHLLLTAEAYRQAELLQLHLSFSDLEMIQHLKDSTGTPFAGESFQMKRDEKARAQFLLEMTLELVEILKQIPAQSGSKSIHPMLYVSAASGLRYDNWTETQDISSASVPAKEAGIITRATLSIPRENE
;
A
#
# COMPACT_ATOMS: atom_id res chain seq x y z
N MET A 1 -6.05 -11.81 -14.45
CA MET A 1 -5.96 -10.36 -14.19
C MET A 1 -6.02 -10.16 -12.69
N TRP A 2 -5.09 -9.40 -12.13
CA TRP A 2 -5.14 -9.03 -10.72
C TRP A 2 -6.37 -8.12 -10.52
N SER A 3 -7.34 -8.59 -9.73
CA SER A 3 -8.56 -7.83 -9.47
C SER A 3 -9.06 -8.17 -8.07
N THR A 4 -9.49 -7.15 -7.31
CA THR A 4 -10.04 -7.33 -5.96
C THR A 4 -11.46 -7.87 -5.99
N PHE A 5 -12.24 -7.61 -7.03
CA PHE A 5 -13.57 -8.18 -7.27
C PHE A 5 -13.84 -8.32 -8.77
N ASP A 6 -14.78 -9.17 -9.16
CA ASP A 6 -15.19 -9.35 -10.56
C ASP A 6 -16.71 -9.32 -10.74
N SER A 7 -17.21 -8.23 -11.32
CA SER A 7 -18.64 -8.03 -11.61
C SER A 7 -18.82 -7.01 -12.73
N GLU A 8 -20.06 -6.78 -13.16
CA GLU A 8 -20.36 -5.79 -14.20
C GLU A 8 -20.09 -4.33 -13.76
N VAL A 9 -19.89 -4.05 -12.46
CA VAL A 9 -19.48 -2.71 -12.00
C VAL A 9 -17.96 -2.50 -12.03
N ASN A 10 -17.17 -3.56 -12.29
CA ASN A 10 -15.73 -3.47 -12.42
C ASN A 10 -15.33 -2.72 -13.72
N TRP A 11 -14.67 -1.57 -13.58
CA TRP A 11 -14.20 -0.76 -14.70
C TRP A 11 -13.19 -1.46 -15.60
N ASN A 12 -12.26 -2.27 -15.04
CA ASN A 12 -11.32 -3.05 -15.85
C ASN A 12 -12.08 -4.03 -16.76
N ARG A 13 -13.10 -4.73 -16.23
CA ARG A 13 -13.93 -5.66 -17.00
C ARG A 13 -14.71 -4.92 -18.09
N ARG A 14 -15.31 -3.78 -17.76
CA ARG A 14 -16.08 -2.95 -18.72
C ARG A 14 -15.20 -2.43 -19.85
N LEU A 15 -14.01 -1.90 -19.52
CA LEU A 15 -13.05 -1.41 -20.51
C LEU A 15 -12.55 -2.56 -21.39
N ALA A 16 -12.05 -3.65 -20.80
CA ALA A 16 -11.60 -4.81 -21.55
C ALA A 16 -12.69 -5.33 -22.50
N ARG A 17 -13.91 -5.56 -21.99
CA ARG A 17 -15.03 -6.06 -22.80
C ARG A 17 -15.47 -5.07 -23.89
N GLY A 18 -15.45 -3.77 -23.59
CA GLY A 18 -15.94 -2.73 -24.49
C GLY A 18 -14.96 -2.35 -25.59
N THR A 19 -13.65 -2.52 -25.37
CA THR A 19 -12.62 -1.99 -26.28
C THR A 19 -11.65 -3.04 -26.84
N TRP A 20 -11.69 -4.31 -26.43
CA TRP A 20 -10.75 -5.31 -26.94
C TRP A 20 -10.77 -5.51 -28.47
N THR A 21 -11.89 -5.23 -29.16
CA THR A 21 -11.97 -5.33 -30.62
C THR A 21 -11.59 -4.03 -31.34
N THR A 22 -11.63 -2.89 -30.66
CA THR A 22 -11.47 -1.56 -31.26
C THR A 22 -10.14 -0.89 -30.89
N SER A 23 -9.59 -1.24 -29.74
CA SER A 23 -8.32 -0.73 -29.22
C SER A 23 -7.21 -1.75 -29.39
N LYS A 24 -6.25 -1.43 -30.27
CA LYS A 24 -5.05 -2.26 -30.44
C LYS A 24 -4.26 -2.40 -29.13
N ALA A 25 -4.20 -1.33 -28.33
CA ALA A 25 -3.47 -1.33 -27.07
C ALA A 25 -4.08 -2.35 -26.10
N VAL A 26 -5.41 -2.32 -25.93
CA VAL A 26 -6.13 -3.27 -25.08
C VAL A 26 -6.03 -4.70 -25.63
N PHE A 27 -6.21 -4.87 -26.94
CA PHE A 27 -6.13 -6.18 -27.60
C PHE A 27 -4.79 -6.89 -27.32
N PHE A 28 -3.66 -6.21 -27.59
CA PHE A 28 -2.34 -6.80 -27.40
C PHE A 28 -1.93 -6.92 -25.93
N THR A 29 -2.34 -5.99 -25.07
CA THR A 29 -2.14 -6.12 -23.62
C THR A 29 -2.90 -7.33 -23.07
N MET A 30 -4.17 -7.53 -23.44
CA MET A 30 -4.95 -8.70 -23.03
C MET A 30 -4.35 -10.01 -23.54
N GLN A 31 -3.87 -10.06 -24.79
CA GLN A 31 -3.14 -11.22 -25.29
C GLN A 31 -1.87 -11.50 -24.50
N THR A 32 -1.09 -10.46 -24.20
CA THR A 32 0.13 -10.57 -23.40
C THR A 32 -0.18 -11.15 -22.02
N MET A 33 -1.17 -10.61 -21.32
CA MET A 33 -1.60 -11.10 -20.01
C MET A 33 -2.12 -12.53 -20.05
N SER A 34 -2.91 -12.87 -21.07
CA SER A 34 -3.49 -14.21 -21.25
C SER A 34 -2.42 -15.25 -21.57
N ALA A 35 -1.54 -14.94 -22.52
CA ALA A 35 -0.41 -15.81 -22.88
C ALA A 35 0.54 -16.00 -21.70
N THR A 36 0.79 -14.95 -20.90
CA THR A 36 1.59 -15.06 -19.66
C THR A 36 0.94 -16.01 -18.65
N CYS A 37 -0.37 -15.93 -18.44
CA CYS A 37 -1.07 -16.83 -17.51
C CYS A 37 -1.09 -18.30 -17.96
N LEU A 38 -1.03 -18.54 -19.28
CA LEU A 38 -1.12 -19.87 -19.85
C LEU A 38 0.24 -20.48 -20.17
N ILE A 39 1.33 -19.73 -20.07
CA ILE A 39 2.64 -20.15 -20.58
C ILE A 39 3.17 -21.40 -19.90
N ASP A 40 2.92 -21.56 -18.60
CA ASP A 40 3.35 -22.71 -17.81
C ASP A 40 2.64 -24.00 -18.24
N VAL A 41 1.39 -23.88 -18.72
CA VAL A 41 0.56 -25.01 -19.18
C VAL A 41 0.67 -25.22 -20.69
N MET A 42 0.97 -24.17 -21.44
CA MET A 42 1.01 -24.14 -22.91
C MET A 42 2.30 -23.44 -23.41
N PRO A 43 3.46 -24.11 -23.35
CA PRO A 43 4.75 -23.50 -23.71
C PRO A 43 4.85 -23.02 -25.17
N GLN A 44 4.02 -23.55 -26.07
CA GLN A 44 3.92 -23.09 -27.46
C GLN A 44 3.52 -21.61 -27.58
N LEU A 45 2.88 -21.05 -26.54
CA LEU A 45 2.48 -19.64 -26.49
C LEU A 45 3.66 -18.69 -26.29
N ASN A 46 4.89 -19.17 -26.04
CA ASN A 46 6.07 -18.31 -25.91
C ASN A 46 6.25 -17.35 -27.09
N LYS A 47 6.13 -17.86 -28.33
CA LYS A 47 6.26 -17.04 -29.55
C LYS A 47 5.15 -15.99 -29.63
N THR A 48 3.93 -16.38 -29.27
CA THR A 48 2.78 -15.47 -29.24
C THR A 48 2.97 -14.41 -28.17
N LEU A 49 3.49 -14.76 -27.00
CA LEU A 49 3.76 -13.84 -25.90
C LEU A 49 4.80 -12.79 -26.30
N GLU A 50 5.92 -13.21 -26.89
CA GLU A 50 6.96 -12.29 -27.37
C GLU A 50 6.40 -11.31 -28.41
N SER A 51 5.67 -11.82 -29.41
CA SER A 51 5.07 -10.99 -30.45
C SER A 51 4.00 -10.05 -29.89
N ALA A 52 3.11 -10.54 -29.03
CA ALA A 52 2.03 -9.75 -28.44
C ALA A 52 2.59 -8.66 -27.51
N ARG A 53 3.64 -8.96 -26.74
CA ARG A 53 4.31 -7.99 -25.88
C ARG A 53 4.96 -6.87 -26.70
N ALA A 54 5.68 -7.21 -27.77
CA ALA A 54 6.28 -6.22 -28.66
C ALA A 54 5.21 -5.30 -29.29
N GLN A 55 4.10 -5.88 -29.73
CA GLN A 55 2.98 -5.12 -30.32
C GLN A 55 2.25 -4.26 -29.28
N ALA A 56 2.05 -4.76 -28.06
CA ALA A 56 1.46 -4.00 -26.95
C ALA A 56 2.34 -2.79 -26.63
N THR A 57 3.65 -2.98 -26.46
CA THR A 57 4.60 -1.90 -26.19
C THR A 57 4.61 -0.87 -27.32
N SER A 58 4.72 -1.29 -28.60
CA SER A 58 4.70 -0.37 -29.74
C SER A 58 3.43 0.47 -29.77
N THR A 59 2.28 -0.18 -29.61
CA THR A 59 0.97 0.50 -29.67
C THR A 59 0.80 1.48 -28.51
N ILE A 60 1.26 1.13 -27.31
CA ILE A 60 1.22 2.03 -26.16
C ILE A 60 2.13 3.25 -26.41
N LEU A 61 3.35 3.04 -26.92
CA LEU A 61 4.27 4.15 -27.23
C LEU A 61 3.69 5.09 -28.30
N GLU A 62 3.07 4.55 -29.35
CA GLU A 62 2.35 5.36 -30.34
C GLU A 62 1.21 6.17 -29.70
N GLY A 63 0.45 5.57 -28.79
CA GLY A 63 -0.60 6.25 -28.02
C GLY A 63 -0.07 7.35 -27.10
N MET A 64 1.11 7.13 -26.48
CA MET A 64 1.79 8.16 -25.68
C MET A 64 2.19 9.37 -26.53
N GLU A 65 2.77 9.14 -27.71
CA GLU A 65 3.15 10.24 -28.61
C GLU A 65 1.93 11.03 -29.09
N GLN A 66 0.82 10.35 -29.39
CA GLN A 66 -0.44 11.01 -29.74
C GLN A 66 -1.01 11.84 -28.59
N ALA A 67 -0.93 11.34 -27.35
CA ALA A 67 -1.35 12.09 -26.16
C ALA A 67 -0.46 13.31 -25.88
N ARG A 68 0.80 13.30 -26.32
CA ARG A 68 1.73 14.42 -26.17
C ARG A 68 1.57 15.49 -27.26
N ASP A 69 1.03 15.13 -28.42
CA ASP A 69 0.85 16.06 -29.52
C ASP A 69 -0.25 17.08 -29.21
N LYS A 70 0.17 18.31 -28.89
CA LYS A 70 -0.70 19.45 -28.59
C LYS A 70 -1.39 20.05 -29.82
N SER A 71 -0.99 19.62 -31.02
CA SER A 71 -1.53 20.14 -32.30
C SER A 71 -2.92 19.56 -32.60
N GLN A 72 -3.19 18.36 -32.07
CA GLN A 72 -4.52 17.77 -31.96
C GLN A 72 -4.98 18.02 -30.52
N SER A 73 -6.28 18.12 -30.24
CA SER A 73 -6.73 18.11 -28.82
C SER A 73 -6.33 16.76 -28.23
N PRO A 74 -5.35 16.67 -27.30
CA PRO A 74 -4.86 15.39 -26.80
C PRO A 74 -5.90 14.70 -25.93
N ARG A 75 -6.86 14.01 -26.57
CA ARG A 75 -7.84 13.21 -25.88
C ARG A 75 -7.19 11.91 -25.43
N VAL A 76 -6.70 11.90 -24.19
CA VAL A 76 -6.23 10.67 -23.54
C VAL A 76 -7.39 9.68 -23.50
N ALA A 77 -7.19 8.52 -24.13
CA ALA A 77 -8.20 7.50 -24.22
C ALA A 77 -8.08 6.53 -23.03
N ALA A 78 -9.20 6.23 -22.36
CA ALA A 78 -9.22 5.41 -21.15
C ALA A 78 -8.68 3.98 -21.37
N ASP A 79 -8.85 3.47 -22.59
CA ASP A 79 -8.33 2.19 -23.05
C ASP A 79 -6.80 2.17 -23.14
N LEU A 80 -6.15 3.27 -23.51
CA LEU A 80 -4.69 3.44 -23.44
C LEU A 80 -4.21 3.41 -21.99
N VAL A 81 -4.86 4.16 -21.09
CA VAL A 81 -4.54 4.16 -19.65
C VAL A 81 -4.67 2.75 -19.08
N PHE A 82 -5.78 2.07 -19.36
CA PHE A 82 -5.99 0.67 -18.99
C PHE A 82 -4.90 -0.27 -19.52
N ALA A 83 -4.49 -0.11 -20.79
CA ALA A 83 -3.45 -0.93 -21.38
C ALA A 83 -2.08 -0.74 -20.70
N VAL A 84 -1.73 0.49 -20.32
CA VAL A 84 -0.51 0.80 -19.56
C VAL A 84 -0.56 0.16 -18.16
N PHE A 85 -1.68 0.29 -17.44
CA PHE A 85 -1.88 -0.38 -16.15
C PHE A 85 -1.77 -1.90 -16.27
N GLY A 86 -2.48 -2.50 -17.25
CA GLY A 86 -2.48 -3.94 -17.46
C GLY A 86 -1.09 -4.49 -17.76
N LEU A 87 -0.31 -3.81 -18.62
CA LEU A 87 1.04 -4.24 -18.97
C LEU A 87 2.05 -3.96 -17.85
N GLY A 88 2.00 -2.78 -17.22
CA GLY A 88 2.98 -2.39 -16.20
C GLY A 88 2.83 -3.17 -14.88
N THR A 89 1.61 -3.43 -14.43
CA THR A 89 1.36 -4.24 -13.23
C THR A 89 1.66 -5.73 -13.46
N SER A 90 1.54 -6.23 -14.70
CA SER A 90 1.90 -7.61 -15.06
C SER A 90 3.39 -7.80 -15.40
N SER A 91 4.14 -6.72 -15.65
CA SER A 91 5.55 -6.78 -16.05
C SER A 91 6.46 -7.41 -14.97
N HIS A 92 6.09 -7.35 -13.69
CA HIS A 92 6.88 -7.93 -12.59
C HIS A 92 6.84 -9.47 -12.54
N TRP A 93 5.86 -10.09 -13.22
CA TRP A 93 5.73 -11.55 -13.32
C TRP A 93 6.51 -12.12 -14.50
N ALA A 94 6.92 -11.26 -15.45
CA ALA A 94 7.73 -11.65 -16.59
C ALA A 94 9.21 -11.51 -16.21
N ALA A 95 9.83 -12.60 -15.73
CA ALA A 95 11.25 -12.70 -15.39
C ALA A 95 12.21 -12.52 -16.60
N PHE A 96 11.79 -11.82 -17.67
CA PHE A 96 12.47 -11.81 -18.96
C PHE A 96 12.25 -10.50 -19.72
N THR A 97 12.88 -9.39 -19.30
CA THR A 97 13.24 -8.30 -20.24
C THR A 97 14.39 -7.45 -19.68
N ASP A 98 15.47 -7.30 -20.45
CA ASP A 98 16.56 -6.32 -20.21
C ASP A 98 16.08 -4.86 -20.38
N GLN A 99 14.90 -4.64 -20.97
CA GLN A 99 14.35 -3.32 -21.24
C GLN A 99 13.30 -2.94 -20.20
N LYS A 100 13.72 -2.15 -19.20
CA LYS A 100 12.81 -1.52 -18.25
C LYS A 100 12.09 -0.36 -18.94
N HIS A 101 10.82 -0.53 -19.24
CA HIS A 101 9.95 0.58 -19.67
C HIS A 101 9.44 1.34 -18.43
N PRO A 102 9.38 2.67 -18.46
CA PRO A 102 8.93 3.48 -17.34
C PRO A 102 7.39 3.54 -17.30
N TRP A 103 6.73 2.38 -17.22
CA TRP A 103 5.26 2.28 -17.27
C TRP A 103 4.55 3.15 -16.23
N LEU A 104 5.14 3.26 -15.04
CA LEU A 104 4.61 4.08 -13.95
C LEU A 104 4.64 5.57 -14.32
N GLU A 105 5.73 6.05 -14.95
CA GLU A 105 5.82 7.43 -15.43
C GLU A 105 4.85 7.70 -16.57
N PHE A 106 4.67 6.74 -17.48
CA PHE A 106 3.70 6.86 -18.58
C PHE A 106 2.28 7.04 -18.04
N VAL A 107 1.88 6.26 -17.03
CA VAL A 107 0.54 6.41 -16.44
C VAL A 107 0.38 7.73 -15.69
N ARG A 108 1.42 8.21 -14.97
CA ARG A 108 1.41 9.54 -14.34
C ARG A 108 1.21 10.65 -15.36
N GLU A 109 1.94 10.57 -16.46
CA GLU A 109 1.86 11.53 -17.55
C GLU A 109 0.47 11.52 -18.19
N LEU A 110 -0.06 10.35 -18.55
CA LEU A 110 -1.39 10.23 -19.14
C LEU A 110 -2.49 10.75 -18.22
N LEU A 111 -2.45 10.42 -16.92
CA LEU A 111 -3.45 10.92 -15.97
C LEU A 111 -3.35 12.43 -15.76
N SER A 112 -2.15 13.00 -15.83
CA SER A 112 -1.92 14.45 -15.78
C SER A 112 -2.50 15.15 -17.01
N ILE A 113 -2.24 14.63 -18.22
CA ILE A 113 -2.79 15.17 -19.46
C ILE A 113 -4.31 15.05 -19.48
N TRP A 114 -4.85 13.87 -19.11
CA TRP A 114 -6.30 13.64 -19.08
C TRP A 114 -7.03 14.59 -18.14
N LYS A 115 -6.42 14.95 -17.00
CA LYS A 115 -7.00 15.90 -16.05
C LYS A 115 -7.23 17.29 -16.65
N LEU A 116 -6.41 17.71 -17.63
CA LEU A 116 -6.54 19.03 -18.28
C LEU A 116 -7.76 19.13 -19.19
N GLU A 117 -8.24 18.00 -19.72
CA GLU A 117 -9.36 17.92 -20.68
C GLU A 117 -10.53 17.10 -20.13
N LEU A 118 -10.64 17.01 -18.80
CA LEU A 118 -11.53 16.08 -18.15
C LEU A 118 -13.00 16.46 -18.38
N SER A 119 -13.76 15.53 -18.94
CA SER A 119 -15.21 15.67 -19.08
C SER A 119 -15.90 15.18 -17.80
N LYS A 120 -17.07 15.74 -17.47
CA LYS A 120 -17.87 15.29 -16.31
C LYS A 120 -18.19 13.79 -16.32
N LEU A 121 -18.27 13.19 -17.51
CA LEU A 121 -18.54 11.76 -17.65
C LEU A 121 -17.30 10.90 -17.32
N ASP A 122 -16.11 11.46 -17.55
CA ASP A 122 -14.83 10.80 -17.33
C ASP A 122 -14.27 11.02 -15.91
N ASP A 123 -14.79 12.00 -15.15
CA ASP A 123 -14.35 12.32 -13.78
C ASP A 123 -14.23 11.08 -12.89
N LEU A 124 -15.27 10.24 -12.86
CA LEU A 124 -15.30 9.02 -12.06
C LEU A 124 -14.26 7.98 -12.51
N LEU A 125 -14.02 7.88 -13.82
CA LEU A 125 -13.09 6.91 -14.38
C LEU A 125 -11.64 7.37 -14.20
N HIS A 126 -11.39 8.67 -14.32
CA HIS A 126 -10.10 9.28 -14.02
C HIS A 126 -9.74 9.09 -12.55
N GLU A 127 -10.68 9.38 -11.64
CA GLU A 127 -10.48 9.17 -10.20
C GLU A 127 -10.25 7.68 -9.88
N TYR A 128 -10.96 6.76 -10.54
CA TYR A 128 -10.71 5.32 -10.45
C TYR A 128 -9.25 4.95 -10.81
N PHE A 129 -8.69 5.52 -11.88
CA PHE A 129 -7.30 5.25 -12.24
C PHE A 129 -6.30 5.97 -11.33
N CYS A 130 -6.62 7.15 -10.80
CA CYS A 130 -5.80 7.83 -9.79
C CYS A 130 -5.66 6.97 -8.53
N GLN A 131 -6.75 6.36 -8.06
CA GLN A 131 -6.72 5.44 -6.92
C GLN A 131 -5.88 4.19 -7.20
N ALA A 132 -6.01 3.61 -8.41
CA ALA A 132 -5.19 2.48 -8.83
C ALA A 132 -3.70 2.87 -8.92
N LEU A 133 -3.39 4.09 -9.36
CA LEU A 133 -2.03 4.63 -9.38
C LEU A 133 -1.46 4.75 -7.96
N THR A 134 -2.20 5.29 -7.00
CA THR A 134 -1.74 5.38 -5.61
C THR A 134 -1.32 4.02 -5.05
N TYR A 135 -2.11 2.98 -5.31
CA TYR A 135 -1.76 1.62 -4.93
C TYR A 135 -0.51 1.09 -5.66
N TRP A 136 -0.42 1.33 -6.98
CA TRP A 136 0.76 0.93 -7.74
C TRP A 136 2.03 1.63 -7.23
N GLU A 137 1.96 2.92 -6.90
CA GLU A 137 3.08 3.64 -6.29
C GLU A 137 3.46 3.09 -4.92
N MET A 138 2.47 2.70 -4.10
CA MET A 138 2.71 2.08 -2.79
C MET A 138 3.45 0.74 -2.92
N ILE A 139 3.12 -0.10 -3.89
CA ILE A 139 3.85 -1.36 -4.11
C ILE A 139 5.21 -1.14 -4.79
N ALA A 140 5.33 -0.12 -5.64
CA ALA A 140 6.52 0.19 -6.43
C ALA A 140 7.54 1.11 -5.72
N LEU A 141 7.48 1.22 -4.38
CA LEU A 141 8.32 2.11 -3.57
C LEU A 141 9.84 1.90 -3.68
N THR A 142 10.32 0.98 -4.52
CA THR A 142 11.75 0.73 -4.79
C THR A 142 12.46 1.92 -5.45
N GLU A 143 11.72 2.81 -6.08
CA GLU A 143 12.25 4.00 -6.75
C GLU A 143 11.84 5.24 -5.93
N ASN A 144 12.80 5.99 -5.40
CA ASN A 144 12.57 7.20 -4.57
C ASN A 144 11.89 8.37 -5.32
N SER A 145 11.29 8.12 -6.50
CA SER A 145 10.80 9.10 -7.48
C SER A 145 9.29 9.05 -7.69
N GLY A 146 8.51 8.81 -6.62
CA GLY A 146 7.05 8.76 -6.68
C GLY A 146 6.31 9.91 -5.99
N SER A 147 5.01 10.05 -6.30
CA SER A 147 4.15 11.08 -5.69
C SER A 147 4.12 10.95 -4.16
N ILE A 148 4.09 9.71 -3.66
CA ILE A 148 4.11 9.36 -2.23
C ILE A 148 5.38 9.87 -1.54
N SER A 149 6.56 9.62 -2.12
CA SER A 149 7.84 10.11 -1.59
C SER A 149 7.91 11.64 -1.61
N ALA A 150 7.37 12.28 -2.66
CA ALA A 150 7.29 13.72 -2.75
C ALA A 150 6.36 14.32 -1.68
N LYS A 151 5.19 13.71 -1.43
CA LYS A 151 4.25 14.09 -0.35
C LYS A 151 4.93 14.01 1.02
N LEU A 152 5.58 12.88 1.33
CA LEU A 152 6.31 12.71 2.59
C LEU A 152 7.40 13.77 2.74
N GLN A 153 8.17 14.04 1.68
CA GLN A 153 9.23 15.03 1.72
C GLN A 153 8.68 16.47 1.88
N ARG A 154 7.49 16.77 1.34
CA ARG A 154 6.80 18.04 1.57
C ARG A 154 6.39 18.18 3.03
N LYS A 155 5.74 17.16 3.62
CA LYS A 155 5.41 17.15 5.06
C LYS A 155 6.67 17.31 5.93
N ARG A 156 7.76 16.60 5.60
CA ARG A 156 9.05 16.73 6.30
C ARG A 156 9.60 18.15 6.26
N ARG A 157 9.59 18.82 5.10
CA ARG A 157 10.06 20.22 4.97
C ARG A 157 9.25 21.15 5.87
N GLN A 158 7.93 21.00 5.92
CA GLN A 158 7.08 21.81 6.81
C GLN A 158 7.50 21.69 8.28
N TYR A 159 7.79 20.48 8.77
CA TYR A 159 8.31 20.30 10.13
C TYR A 159 9.72 20.86 10.32
N GLN A 160 10.60 20.74 9.31
CA GLN A 160 11.94 21.32 9.36
C GLN A 160 11.88 22.85 9.47
N ASP A 161 11.02 23.51 8.70
CA ASP A 161 10.84 24.95 8.73
C ASP A 161 10.27 25.41 10.08
N ARG A 162 9.26 24.71 10.62
CA ARG A 162 8.73 24.97 11.97
C ARG A 162 9.78 24.83 13.06
N LEU A 163 10.64 23.81 12.97
CA LEU A 163 11.71 23.58 13.93
C LEU A 163 12.78 24.69 13.84
N ARG A 164 13.14 25.12 12.63
CA ARG A 164 14.07 26.24 12.42
C ARG A 164 13.55 27.54 13.01
N LEU A 165 12.26 27.85 12.79
CA LEU A 165 11.60 29.02 13.36
C LEU A 165 11.62 28.99 14.90
N ALA A 166 11.36 27.82 15.51
CA ALA A 166 11.41 27.65 16.96
C ALA A 166 12.83 27.79 17.55
N MET A 167 13.87 27.52 16.75
CA MET A 167 15.28 27.62 17.17
C MET A 167 15.93 28.99 16.89
N HIS A 168 15.18 29.97 16.39
CA HIS A 168 15.69 31.32 16.04
C HIS A 168 16.93 31.30 15.12
N LEU A 169 16.99 30.35 14.17
CA LEU A 169 18.05 30.30 13.17
C LEU A 169 17.76 31.30 12.03
N PRO A 170 18.76 32.07 11.54
CA PRO A 170 18.52 33.08 10.50
C PRO A 170 18.17 32.44 9.15
N ASP A 171 17.22 33.05 8.45
CA ASP A 171 16.84 32.67 7.08
C ASP A 171 18.02 32.91 6.12
N SER A 172 18.58 31.84 5.58
CA SER A 172 19.40 31.93 4.38
C SER A 172 18.49 31.99 3.16
N ASN A 173 18.14 33.21 2.73
CA ASN A 173 17.60 33.58 1.40
C ASN A 173 16.88 32.49 0.58
N ASN A 174 15.55 32.58 0.45
CA ASN A 174 14.84 32.92 -0.80
C ASN A 174 13.37 32.44 -0.80
N ASP A 175 12.49 33.33 -1.26
CA ASP A 175 11.21 33.09 -1.96
C ASP A 175 10.49 31.78 -1.65
N THR A 176 9.79 31.73 -0.51
CA THR A 176 8.67 30.81 -0.35
C THR A 176 7.39 31.56 -0.69
N PHE A 177 7.00 31.50 -1.96
CA PHE A 177 5.60 31.69 -2.34
C PHE A 177 4.79 30.65 -1.55
N TYR A 178 4.05 31.12 -0.55
CA TYR A 178 3.01 30.36 0.13
C TYR A 178 1.80 30.26 -0.80
N GLU A 179 1.90 29.48 -1.87
CA GLU A 179 0.73 28.89 -2.50
C GLU A 179 0.67 27.43 -2.03
N ASP A 180 -0.40 27.10 -1.31
CA ASP A 180 -0.68 25.80 -0.67
C ASP A 180 0.13 25.47 0.59
N ALA A 181 -0.01 26.30 1.63
CA ALA A 181 -0.04 25.76 2.98
C ALA A 181 -1.38 25.03 3.15
N GLU A 182 -1.40 23.70 2.96
CA GLU A 182 -2.50 22.91 3.50
C GLU A 182 -2.56 23.20 5.01
N MET A 183 -3.71 23.74 5.43
CA MET A 183 -4.08 24.04 6.81
C MET A 183 -3.73 22.88 7.75
N PRO A 184 -3.53 23.16 9.07
CA PRO A 184 -3.50 22.11 10.08
C PRO A 184 -4.65 21.15 9.84
N TRP A 185 -4.44 19.83 9.99
CA TRP A 185 -5.46 18.80 9.76
C TRP A 185 -6.78 19.21 10.40
N VAL A 186 -7.66 19.79 9.58
CA VAL A 186 -9.08 19.95 9.83
C VAL A 186 -9.68 18.80 9.03
N PRO A 187 -10.52 17.94 9.63
CA PRO A 187 -11.25 16.93 8.89
C PRO A 187 -11.90 17.61 7.69
N ARG A 188 -11.47 17.28 6.46
CA ARG A 188 -12.02 17.93 5.27
C ARG A 188 -13.52 17.64 5.26
N PRO A 189 -14.40 18.67 5.24
CA PRO A 189 -15.84 18.46 5.19
C PRO A 189 -16.30 17.71 3.91
N ASP A 190 -15.43 17.62 2.92
CA ASP A 190 -15.68 17.06 1.59
C ASP A 190 -15.15 15.63 1.43
N LEU A 191 -15.14 14.82 2.49
CA LEU A 191 -14.85 13.37 2.39
C LEU A 191 -16.01 12.66 1.67
N PHE A 192 -16.16 12.94 0.38
CA PHE A 192 -16.93 12.12 -0.53
C PHE A 192 -16.23 10.78 -0.58
N GLY A 193 -16.86 9.76 -0.02
CA GLY A 193 -16.23 8.46 0.15
C GLY A 193 -15.82 7.79 -1.17
N THR A 194 -14.89 6.84 -1.11
CA THR A 194 -14.29 6.21 -2.28
C THR A 194 -15.18 5.10 -2.84
N ARG A 195 -15.39 5.05 -4.16
CA ARG A 195 -15.99 3.86 -4.82
C ARG A 195 -15.04 2.67 -4.71
N PRO A 196 -15.55 1.42 -4.65
CA PRO A 196 -14.72 0.23 -4.76
C PRO A 196 -13.89 0.23 -6.04
N ASN A 197 -12.60 -0.02 -5.89
CA ASN A 197 -11.63 -0.06 -6.95
C ASN A 197 -11.12 -1.48 -7.15
N SER A 198 -11.14 -1.96 -8.39
CA SER A 198 -10.76 -3.33 -8.69
C SER A 198 -9.25 -3.59 -8.62
N TRP A 199 -8.42 -2.55 -8.55
CA TRP A 199 -6.98 -2.69 -8.33
C TRP A 199 -6.58 -2.65 -6.85
N CYS A 200 -7.20 -1.77 -6.08
CA CYS A 200 -6.72 -1.41 -4.74
C CYS A 200 -7.75 -1.58 -3.61
N GLY A 201 -8.97 -2.02 -3.90
CA GLY A 201 -10.00 -2.26 -2.90
C GLY A 201 -10.77 -0.97 -2.57
N VAL A 202 -10.84 -0.60 -1.30
CA VAL A 202 -11.55 0.61 -0.83
C VAL A 202 -10.60 1.51 -0.05
N SER A 203 -10.94 2.81 0.01
CA SER A 203 -10.18 3.89 0.63
C SER A 203 -8.78 4.07 0.05
N LYS A 204 -8.64 5.08 -0.82
CA LYS A 204 -7.30 5.51 -1.29
C LYS A 204 -6.48 6.14 -0.18
N GLU A 205 -7.16 6.67 0.84
CA GLU A 205 -6.57 7.40 1.95
C GLU A 205 -5.66 6.48 2.75
N VAL A 206 -6.15 5.31 3.16
CA VAL A 206 -5.31 4.34 3.89
C VAL A 206 -4.13 3.87 3.04
N ILE A 207 -4.33 3.60 1.75
CA ILE A 207 -3.24 3.19 0.85
C ILE A 207 -2.18 4.28 0.67
N ASP A 208 -2.58 5.56 0.59
CA ASP A 208 -1.67 6.70 0.48
C ASP A 208 -0.86 6.89 1.77
N VAL A 209 -1.49 6.72 2.94
CA VAL A 209 -0.79 6.76 4.24
C VAL A 209 0.15 5.55 4.36
N PHE A 210 -0.28 4.35 3.95
CA PHE A 210 0.56 3.16 3.93
C PHE A 210 1.87 3.39 3.20
N GLY A 211 1.79 3.96 1.99
CA GLY A 211 2.97 4.24 1.19
C GLY A 211 3.90 5.26 1.85
N GLN A 212 3.34 6.29 2.49
CA GLN A 212 4.11 7.31 3.21
C GLN A 212 4.79 6.71 4.46
N VAL A 213 4.09 5.90 5.24
CA VAL A 213 4.62 5.18 6.40
C VAL A 213 5.73 4.22 5.98
N LEU A 214 5.56 3.47 4.90
CA LEU A 214 6.58 2.55 4.40
C LEU A 214 7.83 3.30 3.92
N THR A 215 7.65 4.45 3.27
CA THR A 215 8.77 5.33 2.87
C THR A 215 9.48 5.92 4.09
N LEU A 216 8.73 6.35 5.10
CA LEU A 216 9.28 6.84 6.36
C LEU A 216 10.08 5.75 7.09
N TYR A 217 9.56 4.54 7.17
CA TYR A 217 10.24 3.37 7.72
C TYR A 217 11.55 3.07 6.99
N ARG A 218 11.53 3.01 5.65
CA ARG A 218 12.75 2.78 4.85
C ARG A 218 13.80 3.85 5.09
N ASN A 219 13.40 5.12 5.20
CA ASN A 219 14.30 6.23 5.53
C ASN A 219 14.92 6.06 6.92
N ALA A 220 14.15 5.58 7.90
CA ALA A 220 14.64 5.30 9.25
C ALA A 220 15.62 4.12 9.28
N CYS A 221 15.32 3.02 8.56
CA CYS A 221 16.20 1.84 8.48
C CYS A 221 17.51 2.10 7.74
N ASN A 222 17.49 2.90 6.69
CA ASN A 222 18.68 3.21 5.87
C ASN A 222 19.58 4.29 6.51
N ARG A 223 19.24 4.79 7.69
CA ARG A 223 19.99 5.86 8.35
C ARG A 223 21.32 5.32 8.92
N PRO A 224 22.47 5.92 8.60
CA PRO A 224 23.75 5.53 9.20
C PRO A 224 23.73 5.84 10.70
N ARG A 225 24.01 4.81 11.52
CA ARG A 225 23.95 4.89 12.99
C ARG A 225 25.02 5.80 13.63
N SER A 226 26.02 6.28 12.89
CA SER A 226 27.24 6.88 13.48
C SER A 226 27.42 8.39 13.30
N THR A 227 26.46 9.12 12.72
CA THR A 227 26.67 10.55 12.42
C THR A 227 25.71 11.44 13.22
N LEU A 228 26.14 11.86 14.41
CA LEU A 228 25.49 12.92 15.19
C LEU A 228 25.83 14.29 14.57
N THR A 229 25.11 14.65 13.51
CA THR A 229 25.07 16.05 13.03
C THR A 229 23.77 16.70 13.48
N MET A 230 23.79 18.03 13.61
CA MET A 230 22.58 18.83 13.84
C MET A 230 21.48 18.57 12.78
N VAL A 231 21.89 18.29 11.55
CA VAL A 231 20.97 17.92 10.46
C VAL A 231 20.37 16.54 10.70
N ALA A 232 21.18 15.57 11.12
CA ALA A 232 20.70 14.22 11.43
C ALA A 232 19.70 14.23 12.59
N THR A 233 19.95 14.99 13.66
CA THR A 233 19.04 15.12 14.80
C THR A 233 17.75 15.85 14.42
N SER A 234 17.84 16.95 13.68
CA SER A 234 16.67 17.67 13.13
C SER A 234 15.77 16.74 12.33
N ASN A 235 16.35 15.92 11.44
CA ASN A 235 15.60 14.95 10.67
C ASN A 235 14.94 13.88 11.54
N VAL A 236 15.58 13.39 12.62
CA VAL A 236 14.96 12.41 13.55
C VAL A 236 13.72 13.02 14.21
N LEU A 237 13.82 14.26 14.68
CA LEU A 237 12.69 14.97 15.30
C LEU A 237 11.54 15.17 14.31
N CYS A 238 11.84 15.51 13.05
CA CYS A 238 10.83 15.62 12.01
C CYS A 238 10.19 14.27 11.68
N ASP A 239 10.98 13.20 11.57
CA ASP A 239 10.47 11.84 11.33
C ASP A 239 9.56 11.38 12.47
N MET A 240 9.90 11.70 13.72
CA MET A 240 9.08 11.42 14.90
C MET A 240 7.76 12.21 14.90
N ALA A 241 7.81 13.49 14.54
CA ALA A 241 6.60 14.31 14.40
C ALA A 241 5.66 13.78 13.30
N LEU A 242 6.22 13.33 12.18
CA LEU A 242 5.48 12.67 11.11
C LEU A 242 4.85 11.35 11.59
N ALA A 243 5.57 10.55 12.38
CA ALA A 243 5.03 9.31 12.95
C ALA A 243 3.79 9.57 13.83
N HIS A 244 3.82 10.60 14.68
CA HIS A 244 2.65 11.02 15.45
C HIS A 244 1.50 11.58 14.59
N GLU A 245 1.82 12.27 13.50
CA GLU A 245 0.80 12.72 12.55
C GLU A 245 0.08 11.54 11.89
N PHE A 246 0.84 10.59 11.34
CA PHE A 246 0.27 9.39 10.71
C PHE A 246 -0.49 8.53 11.71
N GLN A 247 0.00 8.36 12.94
CA GLN A 247 -0.72 7.63 13.98
C GLN A 247 -2.10 8.26 14.25
N ARG A 248 -2.18 9.59 14.37
CA ARG A 248 -3.46 10.29 14.57
C ARG A 248 -4.37 10.18 13.35
N GLU A 249 -3.83 10.33 12.15
CA GLU A 249 -4.58 10.19 10.91
C GLU A 249 -5.20 8.78 10.80
N LEU A 250 -4.41 7.74 11.06
CA LEU A 250 -4.86 6.34 11.04
C LEU A 250 -5.89 6.03 12.12
N LEU A 251 -5.72 6.53 13.34
CA LEU A 251 -6.70 6.34 14.42
C LEU A 251 -8.02 7.10 14.15
N GLY A 252 -8.00 8.13 13.30
CA GLY A 252 -9.17 8.91 12.91
C GLY A 252 -9.92 8.37 11.68
N MET A 253 -9.42 7.32 11.02
CA MET A 253 -10.09 6.75 9.84
C MET A 253 -11.33 5.94 10.24
N ASP A 254 -12.45 6.24 9.59
CA ASP A 254 -13.70 5.47 9.69
C ASP A 254 -14.10 4.99 8.28
N PHE A 255 -13.81 3.73 7.97
CA PHE A 255 -14.03 3.21 6.63
C PHE A 255 -15.51 3.11 6.24
N ASP A 256 -16.42 2.98 7.21
CA ASP A 256 -17.85 2.94 6.91
C ASP A 256 -18.34 4.33 6.44
N ALA A 257 -17.82 5.40 7.05
CA ALA A 257 -18.07 6.78 6.60
C ALA A 257 -17.36 7.11 5.27
N LEU A 258 -16.22 6.48 5.00
CA LEU A 258 -15.42 6.68 3.78
C LEU A 258 -15.94 5.92 2.55
N ILE A 259 -17.00 5.09 2.63
CA ILE A 259 -17.63 4.46 1.45
C ILE A 259 -18.92 5.21 1.10
N LEU A 260 -18.80 6.33 0.39
CA LEU A 260 -19.93 7.19 0.00
C LEU A 260 -19.66 7.89 -1.33
N GLN A 261 -19.77 7.17 -2.46
CA GLN A 261 -20.02 7.81 -3.76
C GLN A 261 -20.93 6.94 -4.64
N GLU A 262 -22.20 6.87 -4.27
CA GLU A 262 -23.25 7.00 -5.29
C GLU A 262 -24.04 8.27 -4.99
N GLU A 263 -23.83 9.27 -5.85
CA GLU A 263 -24.76 10.38 -6.04
C GLU A 263 -26.15 9.79 -6.32
N ASP A 264 -27.18 10.45 -5.77
CA ASP A 264 -28.61 10.24 -5.99
C ASP A 264 -29.37 9.61 -4.81
N HIS A 265 -28.83 8.58 -4.13
CA HIS A 265 -29.63 7.79 -3.15
C HIS A 265 -28.99 7.51 -1.78
N GLY A 266 -27.71 7.86 -1.56
CA GLY A 266 -27.08 7.71 -0.23
C GLY A 266 -26.80 6.26 0.21
N PHE A 267 -26.66 5.32 -0.73
CA PHE A 267 -26.31 3.92 -0.44
C PHE A 267 -24.83 3.61 -0.79
N PRO A 268 -24.14 2.73 -0.03
CA PRO A 268 -22.78 2.29 -0.37
C PRO A 268 -22.75 1.57 -1.71
N VAL A 269 -21.78 1.91 -2.57
CA VAL A 269 -21.56 1.22 -3.85
C VAL A 269 -21.18 -0.24 -3.58
N GLN A 270 -22.05 -1.14 -4.00
CA GLN A 270 -21.82 -2.59 -3.87
C GLN A 270 -20.90 -3.11 -4.98
N THR A 271 -20.02 -4.04 -4.62
CA THR A 271 -19.15 -4.74 -5.58
C THR A 271 -19.96 -5.62 -6.55
N ARG A 272 -21.16 -6.07 -6.17
CA ARG A 272 -22.00 -7.02 -6.92
C ARG A 272 -21.26 -8.32 -7.29
N ASP A 273 -20.33 -8.71 -6.43
CA ASP A 273 -19.55 -9.93 -6.54
C ASP A 273 -19.76 -10.73 -5.25
N ASP A 274 -20.43 -11.88 -5.36
CA ASP A 274 -20.75 -12.73 -4.22
C ASP A 274 -19.48 -13.30 -3.55
N SER A 275 -18.39 -13.44 -4.32
CA SER A 275 -17.09 -13.90 -3.79
C SER A 275 -16.36 -12.80 -3.04
N THR A 276 -16.63 -11.53 -3.38
CA THR A 276 -16.01 -10.36 -2.77
C THR A 276 -17.05 -9.26 -2.48
N PRO A 277 -17.91 -9.45 -1.47
CA PRO A 277 -18.77 -8.39 -0.97
C PRO A 277 -17.96 -7.20 -0.46
N ILE A 278 -18.60 -6.04 -0.35
CA ILE A 278 -17.97 -4.80 0.11
C ILE A 278 -17.32 -4.94 1.50
N SER A 279 -17.89 -5.76 2.37
CA SER A 279 -17.37 -6.06 3.71
C SER A 279 -15.95 -6.65 3.67
N HIS A 280 -15.63 -7.46 2.66
CA HIS A 280 -14.27 -7.99 2.51
C HIS A 280 -13.27 -6.88 2.18
N LEU A 281 -13.68 -5.86 1.41
CA LEU A 281 -12.84 -4.71 1.09
C LEU A 281 -12.65 -3.80 2.31
N LEU A 282 -13.72 -3.56 3.08
CA LEU A 282 -13.67 -2.83 4.35
C LEU A 282 -12.71 -3.49 5.36
N LEU A 283 -12.83 -4.80 5.57
CA LEU A 283 -11.88 -5.56 6.38
C LEU A 283 -10.45 -5.47 5.85
N THR A 284 -10.27 -5.40 4.53
CA THR A 284 -8.95 -5.23 3.93
C THR A 284 -8.38 -3.84 4.21
N ALA A 285 -9.18 -2.77 4.13
CA ALA A 285 -8.76 -1.41 4.49
C ALA A 285 -8.42 -1.30 5.97
N GLU A 286 -9.23 -1.92 6.84
CA GLU A 286 -8.94 -2.02 8.28
C GLU A 286 -7.65 -2.79 8.57
N ALA A 287 -7.38 -3.86 7.81
CA ALA A 287 -6.12 -4.57 7.90
C ALA A 287 -4.93 -3.70 7.45
N TYR A 288 -5.08 -2.85 6.43
CA TYR A 288 -4.06 -1.87 6.05
C TYR A 288 -3.80 -0.86 7.17
N ARG A 289 -4.86 -0.27 7.75
CA ARG A 289 -4.77 0.65 8.89
C ARG A 289 -4.01 0.03 10.06
N GLN A 290 -4.37 -1.20 10.43
CA GLN A 290 -3.73 -1.93 11.52
C GLN A 290 -2.27 -2.29 11.20
N ALA A 291 -1.99 -2.69 9.96
CA ALA A 291 -0.63 -2.96 9.50
C ALA A 291 0.27 -1.72 9.60
N GLU A 292 -0.23 -0.54 9.26
CA GLU A 292 0.52 0.71 9.35
C GLU A 292 0.81 1.13 10.78
N LEU A 293 -0.18 1.03 11.67
CA LEU A 293 0.02 1.29 13.09
C LEU A 293 1.09 0.35 13.66
N LEU A 294 1.04 -0.95 13.31
CA LEU A 294 2.08 -1.91 13.67
C LEU A 294 3.46 -1.49 13.13
N GLN A 295 3.56 -1.09 11.86
CA GLN A 295 4.84 -0.63 11.28
C GLN A 295 5.37 0.63 12.00
N LEU A 296 4.52 1.61 12.30
CA LEU A 296 4.90 2.80 13.05
C LEU A 296 5.47 2.43 14.42
N HIS A 297 4.78 1.55 15.17
CA HIS A 297 5.24 1.11 16.48
C HIS A 297 6.51 0.25 16.42
N LEU A 298 6.72 -0.54 15.37
CA LEU A 298 7.99 -1.26 15.15
C LEU A 298 9.16 -0.29 14.89
N SER A 299 8.89 0.80 14.16
CA SER A 299 9.91 1.76 13.69
C SER A 299 10.29 2.81 14.73
N PHE A 300 9.30 3.28 15.50
CA PHE A 300 9.42 4.39 16.44
C PHE A 300 9.11 3.88 17.85
N SER A 301 10.16 3.53 18.60
CA SER A 301 10.02 2.96 19.95
C SER A 301 9.40 3.90 20.97
N ASP A 302 9.54 5.20 20.74
CA ASP A 302 9.10 6.27 21.64
C ASP A 302 7.66 6.72 21.34
N LEU A 303 7.00 6.10 20.34
CA LEU A 303 5.62 6.40 19.99
C LEU A 303 4.67 5.85 21.07
N GLU A 304 3.68 6.65 21.45
CA GLU A 304 2.73 6.31 22.53
C GLU A 304 1.96 5.01 22.21
N MET A 305 1.99 4.04 23.12
CA MET A 305 1.24 2.78 23.00
C MET A 305 -0.25 3.05 23.25
N ILE A 306 -0.96 3.45 22.20
CA ILE A 306 -2.40 3.67 22.25
C ILE A 306 -3.09 2.33 22.02
N GLN A 307 -3.66 1.74 23.07
CA GLN A 307 -4.54 0.58 22.92
C GLN A 307 -5.89 1.04 22.35
N HIS A 308 -6.40 0.31 21.37
CA HIS A 308 -7.77 0.45 20.89
C HIS A 308 -8.75 0.03 22.00
N LEU A 309 -9.11 0.97 22.89
CA LEU A 309 -10.23 0.79 23.82
C LEU A 309 -11.53 0.73 23.03
N LYS A 310 -11.97 -0.48 22.66
CA LYS A 310 -13.39 -0.78 22.42
C LYS A 310 -14.10 -1.00 23.77
N ASP A 311 -13.99 -0.03 24.68
CA ASP A 311 -14.77 -0.06 25.93
C ASP A 311 -15.97 0.87 25.83
N SER A 312 -17.14 0.27 26.04
CA SER A 312 -18.49 0.81 25.86
C SER A 312 -18.89 1.87 26.91
N THR A 313 -17.97 2.73 27.35
CA THR A 313 -18.29 3.82 28.29
C THR A 313 -17.48 5.05 27.95
N GLY A 314 -18.16 6.07 27.41
CA GLY A 314 -17.60 7.33 26.94
C GLY A 314 -17.02 8.22 28.05
N THR A 315 -15.90 7.82 28.62
CA THR A 315 -15.04 8.68 29.42
C THR A 315 -13.72 8.87 28.68
N PRO A 316 -13.35 10.10 28.27
CA PRO A 316 -12.03 10.38 27.74
C PRO A 316 -11.03 10.26 28.89
N PHE A 317 -10.26 9.17 28.92
CA PHE A 317 -9.14 9.07 29.86
C PHE A 317 -8.03 10.00 29.38
N ALA A 318 -7.72 10.99 30.22
CA ALA A 318 -6.49 11.76 30.11
C ALA A 318 -5.31 10.78 30.14
N GLY A 319 -4.50 10.79 29.08
CA GLY A 319 -3.34 9.91 28.95
C GLY A 319 -2.37 10.11 30.11
N GLU A 320 -2.23 9.09 30.94
CA GLU A 320 -1.08 8.99 31.84
C GLU A 320 0.14 8.65 30.98
N SER A 321 1.00 9.64 30.81
CA SER A 321 2.32 9.49 30.21
C SER A 321 3.16 8.53 31.07
N PHE A 322 3.23 7.26 30.67
CA PHE A 322 4.09 6.27 31.32
C PHE A 322 5.56 6.61 31.04
N GLN A 323 6.27 7.10 32.06
CA GLN A 323 7.69 7.44 32.01
C GLN A 323 8.57 6.19 31.82
N MET A 324 8.94 5.94 30.57
CA MET A 324 10.31 5.76 30.05
C MET A 324 11.39 5.14 30.97
N LYS A 325 11.16 3.93 31.50
CA LYS A 325 12.26 2.97 31.78
C LYS A 325 11.80 1.53 31.61
N ARG A 326 11.76 1.13 30.33
CA ARG A 326 12.06 -0.23 29.85
C ARG A 326 11.23 -1.35 30.49
N ASP A 327 9.95 -1.41 30.12
CA ASP A 327 9.33 -2.72 30.01
C ASP A 327 9.38 -3.15 28.53
N GLU A 328 10.58 -3.55 28.09
CA GLU A 328 10.79 -4.18 26.78
C GLU A 328 9.84 -5.36 26.57
N LYS A 329 9.45 -6.03 27.65
CA LYS A 329 8.47 -7.11 27.64
C LYS A 329 7.06 -6.58 27.43
N ALA A 330 6.63 -5.50 28.11
CA ALA A 330 5.34 -4.87 27.82
C ALA A 330 5.26 -4.36 26.37
N ARG A 331 6.35 -3.76 25.86
CA ARG A 331 6.39 -3.32 24.46
C ARG A 331 6.35 -4.50 23.49
N ALA A 332 7.08 -5.58 23.76
CA ALA A 332 7.01 -6.79 22.94
C ALA A 332 5.60 -7.40 22.96
N GLN A 333 4.95 -7.42 24.14
CA GLN A 333 3.58 -7.88 24.32
C GLN A 333 2.59 -7.01 23.53
N PHE A 334 2.71 -5.68 23.60
CA PHE A 334 1.89 -4.75 22.83
C PHE A 334 2.02 -4.98 21.31
N LEU A 335 3.24 -5.12 20.80
CA LEU A 335 3.48 -5.40 19.37
C LEU A 335 2.90 -6.76 18.95
N LEU A 336 2.98 -7.76 19.83
CA LEU A 336 2.37 -9.07 19.60
C LEU A 336 0.84 -8.96 19.54
N GLU A 337 0.22 -8.25 20.47
CA GLU A 337 -1.23 -7.99 20.49
C GLU A 337 -1.69 -7.31 19.19
N MET A 338 -1.03 -6.23 18.78
CA MET A 338 -1.32 -5.56 17.51
C MET A 338 -1.19 -6.49 16.29
N THR A 339 -0.18 -7.36 16.30
CA THR A 339 0.04 -8.35 15.24
C THR A 339 -1.07 -9.39 15.20
N LEU A 340 -1.51 -9.87 16.36
CA LEU A 340 -2.60 -10.83 16.47
C LEU A 340 -3.94 -10.20 16.05
N GLU A 341 -4.18 -8.93 16.38
CA GLU A 341 -5.33 -8.17 15.90
C GLU A 341 -5.35 -8.09 14.36
N LEU A 342 -4.21 -7.78 13.72
CA LEU A 342 -4.09 -7.79 12.25
C LEU A 342 -4.42 -9.17 11.67
N VAL A 343 -3.87 -10.23 12.25
CA VAL A 343 -4.15 -11.61 11.83
C VAL A 343 -5.63 -11.95 11.99
N GLU A 344 -6.27 -11.48 13.07
CA GLU A 344 -7.69 -11.75 13.33
C GLU A 344 -8.61 -11.02 12.36
N ILE A 345 -8.26 -9.80 11.92
CA ILE A 345 -8.96 -9.11 10.82
C ILE A 345 -8.82 -9.92 9.52
N LEU A 346 -7.59 -10.34 9.18
CA LEU A 346 -7.33 -11.09 7.95
C LEU A 346 -8.05 -12.44 7.90
N LYS A 347 -8.20 -13.14 9.04
CA LYS A 347 -8.94 -14.41 9.14
C LYS A 347 -10.43 -14.28 8.83
N GLN A 348 -11.02 -13.10 9.05
CA GLN A 348 -12.44 -12.86 8.74
C GLN A 348 -12.69 -12.81 7.23
N ILE A 349 -11.64 -12.66 6.41
CA ILE A 349 -11.76 -12.62 4.96
C ILE A 349 -11.57 -14.04 4.39
N PRO A 350 -12.56 -14.61 3.67
CA PRO A 350 -12.43 -15.92 3.05
C PRO A 350 -11.27 -15.98 2.05
N ALA A 351 -10.56 -17.12 1.99
CA ALA A 351 -9.45 -17.32 1.05
C ALA A 351 -9.88 -17.30 -0.44
N GLN A 352 -11.18 -17.46 -0.70
CA GLN A 352 -11.77 -17.35 -2.04
C GLN A 352 -12.02 -15.90 -2.46
N SER A 353 -12.02 -14.94 -1.51
CA SER A 353 -12.20 -13.52 -1.78
C SER A 353 -11.18 -13.01 -2.78
N GLY A 354 -11.63 -12.22 -3.76
CA GLY A 354 -10.76 -11.56 -4.73
C GLY A 354 -9.83 -10.52 -4.09
N SER A 355 -10.21 -9.98 -2.93
CA SER A 355 -9.39 -9.04 -2.15
C SER A 355 -8.04 -9.62 -1.74
N LYS A 356 -7.87 -10.95 -1.74
CA LYS A 356 -6.59 -11.62 -1.51
C LYS A 356 -5.47 -11.15 -2.42
N SER A 357 -5.81 -10.64 -3.60
CA SER A 357 -4.83 -10.08 -4.53
C SER A 357 -4.02 -8.97 -3.86
N ILE A 358 -4.63 -8.11 -3.04
CA ILE A 358 -3.94 -7.02 -2.36
C ILE A 358 -3.43 -7.38 -0.94
N HIS A 359 -3.62 -8.61 -0.45
CA HIS A 359 -3.16 -9.01 0.88
C HIS A 359 -1.66 -9.30 1.07
N PRO A 360 -0.80 -9.52 0.04
CA PRO A 360 0.60 -9.90 0.28
C PRO A 360 1.37 -8.95 1.22
N MET A 361 1.18 -7.63 1.09
CA MET A 361 1.83 -6.66 1.96
C MET A 361 1.35 -6.75 3.40
N LEU A 362 0.07 -7.09 3.62
CA LEU A 362 -0.51 -7.27 4.96
C LEU A 362 0.09 -8.49 5.66
N TYR A 363 0.29 -9.59 4.93
CA TYR A 363 0.96 -10.77 5.49
C TYR A 363 2.42 -10.50 5.83
N VAL A 364 3.14 -9.73 5.00
CA VAL A 364 4.51 -9.29 5.30
C VAL A 364 4.54 -8.39 6.54
N SER A 365 3.60 -7.45 6.67
CA SER A 365 3.47 -6.60 7.84
C SER A 365 3.17 -7.40 9.11
N ALA A 366 2.24 -8.37 9.06
CA ALA A 366 1.96 -9.25 10.18
C ALA A 366 3.20 -10.07 10.58
N ALA A 367 3.89 -10.65 9.60
CA ALA A 367 5.12 -11.42 9.84
C ALA A 367 6.22 -10.58 10.51
N SER A 368 6.32 -9.28 10.21
CA SER A 368 7.32 -8.38 10.80
C SER A 368 7.12 -8.14 12.30
N GLY A 369 5.91 -8.31 12.80
CA GLY A 369 5.60 -8.20 14.23
C GLY A 369 5.84 -9.49 15.02
N LEU A 370 5.99 -10.63 14.34
CA LEU A 370 6.27 -11.92 14.98
C LEU A 370 7.78 -12.06 15.28
N ARG A 371 8.11 -12.39 16.53
CA ARG A 371 9.48 -12.64 16.97
C ARG A 371 9.64 -14.11 17.37
N TYR A 372 10.81 -14.68 17.07
CA TYR A 372 11.17 -16.00 17.55
C TYR A 372 11.79 -15.87 18.95
N ASP A 373 11.05 -16.29 19.97
CA ASP A 373 11.60 -16.40 21.32
C ASP A 373 12.39 -17.70 21.40
N ASN A 374 13.72 -17.57 21.50
CA ASN A 374 14.56 -18.65 21.97
C ASN A 374 14.16 -18.93 23.41
N TRP A 375 13.34 -19.96 23.64
CA TRP A 375 13.18 -20.55 24.96
C TRP A 375 14.51 -21.18 25.36
N THR A 376 15.47 -20.36 25.79
CA THR A 376 16.57 -20.86 26.60
C THR A 376 15.95 -21.21 27.95
N GLU A 377 15.80 -22.50 28.22
CA GLU A 377 15.71 -23.03 29.57
C GLU A 377 16.98 -22.63 30.34
N THR A 378 17.07 -21.38 30.78
CA THR A 378 17.77 -21.09 32.01
C THR A 378 16.85 -21.57 33.11
N GLN A 379 16.90 -22.88 33.36
CA GLN A 379 16.55 -23.40 34.68
C GLN A 379 17.38 -22.62 35.69
N ASP A 380 16.69 -21.90 36.56
CA ASP A 380 17.23 -21.53 37.86
C ASP A 380 17.66 -22.82 38.57
N ILE A 381 18.93 -23.22 38.40
CA ILE A 381 19.55 -24.24 39.24
C ILE A 381 19.93 -23.55 40.56
N SER A 382 18.90 -23.22 41.34
CA SER A 382 18.99 -23.03 42.78
C SER A 382 18.67 -24.37 43.43
N SER A 383 19.73 -25.14 43.69
CA SER A 383 19.85 -26.14 44.76
C SER A 383 18.59 -26.90 45.19
N ALA A 384 18.41 -28.11 44.67
CA ALA A 384 18.00 -29.26 45.47
C ALA A 384 18.38 -30.56 44.75
N SER A 385 19.21 -31.35 45.42
CA SER A 385 19.62 -32.70 45.04
C SER A 385 18.45 -33.68 45.14
N VAL A 386 18.42 -34.68 44.24
CA VAL A 386 18.27 -36.15 44.49
C VAL A 386 18.03 -36.87 43.14
N PRO A 387 18.48 -38.14 42.96
CA PRO A 387 18.81 -38.69 41.64
C PRO A 387 17.84 -39.76 41.11
N ALA A 388 18.04 -40.06 39.82
CA ALA A 388 17.93 -41.36 39.12
C ALA A 388 16.72 -41.58 38.18
N LYS A 389 17.07 -41.98 36.94
CA LYS A 389 16.34 -42.82 35.95
C LYS A 389 15.04 -42.20 35.41
N GLU A 390 14.83 -42.02 34.11
CA GLU A 390 14.95 -42.98 33.02
C GLU A 390 14.94 -42.22 31.67
N ALA A 391 15.55 -42.82 30.66
CA ALA A 391 15.57 -42.32 29.29
C ALA A 391 14.19 -42.33 28.64
N GLY A 392 13.91 -41.31 27.84
CA GLY A 392 12.74 -41.22 26.97
C GLY A 392 13.05 -40.35 25.74
N ILE A 393 13.75 -40.93 24.77
CA ILE A 393 13.98 -40.39 23.43
C ILE A 393 12.65 -40.35 22.68
N ILE A 394 12.21 -39.19 22.18
CA ILE A 394 11.47 -39.13 20.90
C ILE A 394 12.01 -37.98 20.04
N THR A 395 12.33 -38.40 18.82
CA THR A 395 13.20 -37.82 17.81
C THR A 395 12.48 -36.78 16.94
N ARG A 396 13.24 -35.78 16.51
CA ARG A 396 12.94 -34.79 15.48
C ARG A 396 12.57 -35.47 14.15
N ALA A 397 11.33 -35.33 13.70
CA ALA A 397 10.91 -35.79 12.37
C ALA A 397 11.31 -34.74 11.31
N THR A 398 12.37 -35.04 10.55
CA THR A 398 12.67 -34.39 9.27
C THR A 398 11.83 -35.06 8.18
N LEU A 399 10.91 -34.30 7.57
CA LEU A 399 10.21 -34.69 6.35
C LEU A 399 11.18 -34.62 5.16
N SER A 400 11.59 -35.78 4.66
CA SER A 400 12.26 -35.96 3.38
C SER A 400 11.21 -36.26 2.31
N ILE A 401 11.16 -35.44 1.25
CA ILE A 401 10.35 -35.69 0.05
C ILE A 401 11.20 -36.53 -0.92
N PRO A 402 10.72 -37.68 -1.42
CA PRO A 402 11.45 -38.48 -2.38
C PRO A 402 11.33 -37.90 -3.80
N ARG A 403 12.45 -37.90 -4.52
CA ARG A 403 12.48 -37.71 -5.98
C ARG A 403 12.17 -39.06 -6.64
N GLU A 404 11.11 -39.12 -7.43
CA GLU A 404 10.91 -40.18 -8.41
C GLU A 404 11.60 -39.78 -9.73
N ASN A 405 12.41 -40.68 -10.26
CA ASN A 405 12.87 -40.70 -11.65
C ASN A 405 12.31 -41.99 -12.26
N GLU A 406 11.46 -41.85 -13.29
CA GLU A 406 11.67 -42.40 -14.64
C GLU A 406 10.68 -41.77 -15.63
#